data_AF-A0A8B7IL68-F1
#
_entry.id   AF-A0A8B7IL68-F1
#
_cell.length_a   1.000
_cell.length_b   1.000
_cell.length_c   1.000
_cell.angle_alpha   90.00
_cell.angle_beta   90.00
_cell.angle_gamma   90.00
#
_symmetry.space_group_name_H-M   'P 1'
#
loop_
_entity.id
_entity.type
_entity.pdbx_description
1 polymer ?
#
loop_
_entity_poly.entity_id
_entity_poly.type
_entity_poly.pdbx_seq_one_letter_code
_entity_poly.pdbx_strand_id
1 'polypeptide(L)'
;MAPRCFPLGSGSRMLENREETNSKAFTAKTSCVRRRYREFVWLRRQLQRNAGLVPVPELPGKSTFFVGSTDEFIEKRRQGLQQFLEKVVQNVVLLSDSRLHLFLQSQLSVPEIEACVQGQGSLTVTEAILHYAMSNCGWVQEEESRPALLLGGDLQGSYAGLGSPQGPSCLETFPHWSDFGMEDSHSDSLDAPAERETQ
;
A
#
# COMPACT_ATOMS: atom_id res chain seq x y z
N MET A 1 -14.42 -11.52 8.24
CA MET A 1 -13.68 -10.50 9.02
C MET A 1 -12.98 -9.64 7.98
N ALA A 2 -13.01 -8.31 8.12
CA ALA A 2 -12.78 -7.36 7.04
C ALA A 2 -11.53 -6.49 7.30
N PRO A 3 -10.83 -6.02 6.24
CA PRO A 3 -9.67 -5.15 6.38
C PRO A 3 -10.06 -3.84 7.06
N ARG A 4 -9.19 -3.33 7.94
CA ARG A 4 -9.37 -2.11 8.75
C ARG A 4 -8.30 -1.07 8.44
N CYS A 5 -8.69 0.17 8.16
CA CYS A 5 -7.79 1.29 7.88
C CYS A 5 -7.54 2.13 9.15
N PHE A 6 -6.28 2.45 9.46
CA PHE A 6 -5.86 3.31 10.58
C PHE A 6 -4.96 4.46 10.10
N PRO A 7 -5.00 5.65 10.73
CA PRO A 7 -4.09 6.73 10.41
C PRO A 7 -2.73 6.51 11.09
N LEU A 8 -1.64 6.84 10.40
CA LEU A 8 -0.27 6.69 10.93
C LEU A 8 0.23 7.96 11.64
N GLY A 9 -0.25 8.22 12.85
CA GLY A 9 0.18 9.39 13.64
C GLY A 9 -0.19 10.74 13.03
N SER A 10 0.07 11.82 13.79
CA SER A 10 -0.37 13.18 13.44
C SER A 10 0.30 13.69 12.16
N GLY A 11 -0.50 13.92 11.11
CA GLY A 11 -0.05 14.51 9.84
C GLY A 11 0.32 13.54 8.71
N SER A 12 0.26 12.22 8.92
CA SER A 12 0.61 11.27 7.85
C SER A 12 -0.50 11.10 6.81
N ARG A 13 -0.14 11.24 5.52
CA ARG A 13 -1.01 10.86 4.38
C ARG A 13 -1.05 9.35 4.11
N MET A 14 -0.42 8.56 4.97
CA MET A 14 -0.36 7.10 4.91
C MET A 14 -1.40 6.48 5.83
N LEU A 15 -1.98 5.38 5.39
CA LEU A 15 -2.95 4.59 6.13
C LEU A 15 -2.43 3.18 6.29
N GLU A 16 -2.69 2.59 7.43
CA GLU A 16 -2.38 1.20 7.73
C GLU A 16 -3.63 0.35 7.53
N ASN A 17 -3.56 -0.66 6.68
CA ASN A 17 -4.61 -1.63 6.47
C ASN A 17 -4.27 -2.88 7.27
N ARG A 18 -5.08 -3.21 8.27
CA ARG A 18 -4.98 -4.45 9.04
C ARG A 18 -6.10 -5.39 8.63
N GLU A 19 -5.75 -6.54 8.10
CA GLU A 19 -6.70 -7.60 7.74
C GLU A 19 -6.54 -8.79 8.67
N GLU A 20 -7.65 -9.31 9.15
CA GLU A 20 -7.74 -10.60 9.83
C GLU A 20 -8.86 -11.38 9.14
N THR A 21 -8.58 -12.57 8.61
CA THR A 21 -9.53 -13.34 7.80
C THR A 21 -9.32 -14.84 7.96
N ASN A 22 -10.43 -15.58 8.01
CA ASN A 22 -10.44 -17.04 7.93
C ASN A 22 -10.79 -17.53 6.52
N SER A 23 -10.94 -16.62 5.55
CA SER A 23 -11.31 -16.97 4.18
C SER A 23 -10.11 -17.56 3.43
N LYS A 24 -10.35 -18.63 2.67
CA LYS A 24 -9.34 -19.22 1.76
C LYS A 24 -9.01 -18.34 0.56
N ALA A 25 -9.76 -17.26 0.34
CA ALA A 25 -9.48 -16.30 -0.71
C ALA A 25 -8.18 -15.50 -0.44
N PHE A 26 -7.70 -15.47 0.80
CA PHE A 26 -6.51 -14.73 1.21
C PHE A 26 -5.37 -15.68 1.59
N THR A 27 -4.15 -15.29 1.25
CA THR A 27 -2.96 -16.13 1.44
C THR A 27 -2.50 -16.08 2.91
N ALA A 28 -2.46 -14.90 3.51
CA ALA A 28 -2.17 -14.72 4.94
C ALA A 28 -3.48 -14.59 5.75
N LYS A 29 -3.51 -15.20 6.93
CA LYS A 29 -4.64 -15.11 7.87
C LYS A 29 -4.73 -13.73 8.54
N THR A 30 -3.57 -13.11 8.75
CA THR A 30 -3.45 -11.75 9.26
C THR A 30 -2.39 -10.98 8.48
N SER A 31 -2.64 -9.71 8.19
CA SER A 31 -1.67 -8.84 7.54
C SER A 31 -1.87 -7.39 7.96
N CYS A 32 -0.78 -6.61 8.02
CA CYS A 32 -0.82 -5.18 8.31
C CYS A 32 0.06 -4.45 7.30
N VAL A 33 -0.48 -3.57 6.46
CA VAL A 33 0.27 -2.91 5.37
C VAL A 33 0.03 -1.41 5.33
N ARG A 34 1.04 -0.62 4.95
CA ARG A 34 0.93 0.85 4.85
C ARG A 34 0.72 1.28 3.41
N ARG A 35 -0.38 2.00 3.14
CA ARG A 35 -0.81 2.46 1.82
C ARG A 35 -1.25 3.93 1.84
N ARG A 36 -0.81 4.70 0.84
CA ARG A 36 -1.21 6.11 0.61
C ARG A 36 -2.48 6.18 -0.22
N TYR A 37 -3.25 7.26 -0.06
CA TYR A 37 -4.47 7.49 -0.85
C TYR A 37 -4.27 7.36 -2.36
N ARG A 38 -3.14 7.82 -2.91
CA ARG A 38 -2.84 7.70 -4.35
C ARG A 38 -2.75 6.24 -4.82
N GLU A 39 -2.30 5.34 -3.95
CA GLU A 39 -2.21 3.91 -4.27
C GLU A 39 -3.61 3.29 -4.29
N PHE A 40 -4.54 3.75 -3.43
CA PHE A 40 -5.96 3.37 -3.53
C PHE A 40 -6.60 3.86 -4.84
N VAL A 41 -6.25 5.07 -5.29
CA VAL A 41 -6.71 5.58 -6.60
C VAL A 41 -6.21 4.69 -7.74
N TRP A 42 -4.95 4.25 -7.67
CA TRP A 42 -4.41 3.27 -8.62
C TRP A 42 -5.17 1.94 -8.54
N LEU A 43 -5.34 1.38 -7.34
CA LEU A 43 -6.03 0.09 -7.14
C LEU A 43 -7.44 0.12 -7.73
N ARG A 44 -8.22 1.17 -7.44
CA ARG A 44 -9.57 1.32 -7.99
C ARG A 44 -9.56 1.29 -9.52
N ARG A 45 -8.62 1.98 -10.18
CA ARG A 45 -8.52 1.97 -11.65
C ARG A 45 -8.24 0.57 -12.18
N GLN A 46 -7.36 -0.19 -11.52
CA GLN A 46 -7.06 -1.56 -11.94
C GLN A 46 -8.27 -2.47 -11.76
N LEU A 47 -8.94 -2.38 -10.61
CA LEU A 47 -10.18 -3.12 -10.37
C LEU A 47 -11.24 -2.78 -11.42
N GLN A 48 -11.39 -1.50 -11.79
CA GLN A 48 -12.35 -1.10 -12.83
C GLN A 48 -12.06 -1.70 -14.20
N ARG A 49 -10.78 -1.86 -14.56
CA ARG A 49 -10.38 -2.48 -15.82
C ARG A 49 -10.72 -3.96 -15.86
N ASN A 50 -10.61 -4.64 -14.72
CA ASN A 50 -10.77 -6.10 -14.63
C ASN A 50 -12.18 -6.54 -14.21
N ALA A 51 -13.00 -5.63 -13.68
CA ALA A 51 -14.33 -5.93 -13.12
C ALA A 51 -15.43 -6.18 -14.18
N GLY A 52 -15.17 -5.89 -15.46
CA GLY A 52 -16.19 -5.98 -16.51
C GLY A 52 -17.38 -5.05 -16.24
N LEU A 53 -18.56 -5.62 -16.00
CA LEU A 53 -19.79 -4.88 -15.66
C LEU A 53 -20.01 -4.69 -14.15
N VAL A 54 -19.15 -5.26 -13.30
CA VAL A 54 -19.29 -5.17 -11.85
C VAL A 54 -18.92 -3.74 -11.40
N PRO A 55 -19.81 -3.04 -10.68
CA PRO A 55 -19.53 -1.69 -10.22
C PRO A 55 -18.46 -1.70 -9.14
N VAL A 56 -17.38 -0.95 -9.36
CA VAL A 56 -16.31 -0.76 -8.36
C VAL A 56 -16.68 0.40 -7.43
N PRO A 57 -16.67 0.20 -6.09
CA PRO A 57 -16.99 1.24 -5.13
C PRO A 57 -16.19 2.53 -5.34
N GLU A 58 -16.79 3.66 -5.04
CA GLU A 58 -16.11 4.96 -5.15
C GLU A 58 -15.14 5.19 -3.99
N LEU A 59 -14.07 5.92 -4.27
CA LEU A 59 -13.15 6.38 -3.24
C LEU A 59 -13.68 7.69 -2.64
N PRO A 60 -13.39 7.97 -1.35
CA PRO A 60 -13.69 9.28 -0.79
C PRO A 60 -13.02 10.37 -1.62
N GLY A 61 -13.77 11.44 -1.89
CA GLY A 61 -13.40 12.50 -2.84
C GLY A 61 -12.02 13.10 -2.59
N LYS A 62 -11.38 13.54 -3.69
CA LYS A 62 -10.14 14.32 -3.65
C LYS A 62 -10.49 15.70 -3.09
N SER A 63 -10.13 15.98 -1.85
CA SER A 63 -10.40 17.29 -1.22
C SER A 63 -9.77 18.41 -2.02
N THR A 64 -10.61 19.19 -2.72
CA THR A 64 -10.19 20.39 -3.45
C THR A 64 -10.51 21.67 -2.68
N PHE A 65 -11.24 21.59 -1.56
CA PHE A 65 -11.59 22.75 -0.74
C PHE A 65 -11.58 22.35 0.74
N PHE A 66 -10.52 22.72 1.46
CA PHE A 66 -10.41 22.44 2.90
C PHE A 66 -11.05 23.57 3.70
N VAL A 67 -12.25 23.32 4.22
CA VAL A 67 -12.94 24.10 5.26
C VAL A 67 -13.09 23.20 6.49
N GLY A 68 -11.97 22.80 7.10
CA GLY A 68 -11.94 21.89 8.25
C GLY A 68 -10.52 21.64 8.77
N SER A 69 -10.40 21.07 9.98
CA SER A 69 -9.09 20.70 10.54
C SER A 69 -8.46 19.54 9.76
N THR A 70 -7.13 19.48 9.71
CA THR A 70 -6.38 18.41 9.03
C THR A 70 -6.78 17.01 9.53
N ASP A 71 -7.13 16.89 10.81
CA ASP A 71 -7.45 15.61 11.45
C ASP A 71 -8.84 15.10 11.05
N GLU A 72 -9.87 15.96 11.00
CA GLU A 72 -11.20 15.59 10.52
C GLU A 72 -11.16 15.09 9.07
N PHE A 73 -10.31 15.72 8.26
CA PHE A 73 -10.11 15.29 6.90
C PHE A 73 -9.47 13.91 6.79
N ILE A 74 -8.40 13.68 7.56
CA ILE A 74 -7.71 12.39 7.59
C ILE A 74 -8.67 11.29 8.06
N GLU A 75 -9.47 11.56 9.09
CA GLU A 75 -10.43 10.60 9.63
C GLU A 75 -11.56 10.30 8.64
N LYS A 76 -12.14 11.33 7.99
CA LYS A 76 -13.16 11.13 6.94
C LYS A 76 -12.62 10.31 5.77
N ARG A 77 -11.37 10.57 5.36
CA ARG A 77 -10.70 9.80 4.32
C ARG A 77 -10.49 8.34 4.76
N ARG A 78 -10.02 8.12 5.98
CA ARG A 78 -9.81 6.78 6.56
C ARG A 78 -11.12 5.99 6.55
N GLN A 79 -12.22 6.58 7.01
CA GLN A 79 -13.55 5.95 6.99
C GLN A 79 -14.03 5.64 5.58
N GLY A 80 -13.85 6.54 4.62
CA GLY A 80 -14.23 6.29 3.23
C GLY A 80 -13.41 5.16 2.59
N LEU A 81 -12.11 5.07 2.91
CA LEU A 81 -11.26 3.98 2.42
C LEU A 81 -11.58 2.64 3.10
N GLN A 82 -11.96 2.68 4.37
CA GLN A 82 -12.49 1.53 5.09
C GLN A 82 -13.71 0.95 4.38
N GLN A 83 -14.71 1.80 4.11
CA GLN A 83 -15.93 1.40 3.41
C GLN A 83 -15.66 0.92 1.98
N PHE A 84 -14.69 1.54 1.29
CA PHE A 84 -14.25 1.08 -0.03
C PHE A 84 -13.74 -0.36 0.05
N LEU A 85 -12.80 -0.66 0.96
CA LEU A 85 -12.24 -2.01 1.07
C LEU A 85 -13.28 -3.04 1.51
N GLU A 86 -14.14 -2.72 2.48
CA GLU A 86 -15.22 -3.59 2.93
C GLU A 86 -16.12 -4.04 1.77
N LYS A 87 -16.50 -3.10 0.89
CA LYS A 87 -17.32 -3.41 -0.29
C LYS A 87 -16.55 -4.19 -1.34
N VAL A 88 -15.26 -3.88 -1.55
CA VAL A 88 -14.40 -4.57 -2.52
C VAL A 88 -14.24 -6.05 -2.13
N VAL A 89 -13.92 -6.32 -0.86
CA VAL A 89 -13.70 -7.72 -0.40
C VAL A 89 -14.98 -8.54 -0.25
N GLN A 90 -16.16 -7.92 -0.31
CA GLN A 90 -17.43 -8.64 -0.37
C GLN A 90 -17.77 -9.12 -1.80
N ASN A 91 -17.10 -8.60 -2.81
CA ASN A 91 -17.35 -8.93 -4.20
C ASN A 91 -16.35 -9.97 -4.71
N VAL A 92 -16.84 -11.18 -5.04
CA VAL A 92 -15.99 -12.30 -5.50
C VAL A 92 -15.22 -12.02 -6.78
N VAL A 93 -15.75 -11.18 -7.68
CA VAL A 93 -15.08 -10.80 -8.93
C VAL A 93 -13.89 -9.89 -8.61
N LEU A 94 -14.08 -8.90 -7.75
CA LEU A 94 -12.99 -8.01 -7.33
C LEU A 94 -11.95 -8.73 -6.48
N LEU A 95 -12.39 -9.67 -5.62
CA LEU A 95 -11.52 -10.54 -4.85
C LEU A 95 -10.65 -11.47 -5.71
N SER A 96 -11.02 -11.74 -6.96
CA SER A 96 -10.22 -12.59 -7.83
C SER A 96 -8.95 -11.90 -8.37
N ASP A 97 -8.84 -10.58 -8.22
CA ASP A 97 -7.69 -9.82 -8.73
C ASP A 97 -6.47 -9.95 -7.81
N SER A 98 -5.37 -10.50 -8.33
CA SER A 98 -4.11 -10.64 -7.60
C SER A 98 -3.51 -9.30 -7.17
N ARG A 99 -3.79 -8.20 -7.87
CA ARG A 99 -3.34 -6.85 -7.48
C ARG A 99 -3.96 -6.42 -6.15
N LEU A 100 -5.21 -6.80 -5.90
CA LEU A 100 -5.88 -6.54 -4.63
C LEU A 100 -5.19 -7.30 -3.48
N HIS A 101 -4.86 -8.57 -3.72
CA HIS A 101 -4.16 -9.41 -2.73
C HIS A 101 -2.76 -8.87 -2.41
N LEU A 102 -1.97 -8.52 -3.42
CA LEU A 102 -0.66 -7.91 -3.21
C LEU A 102 -0.78 -6.55 -2.50
N PHE A 103 -1.81 -5.77 -2.83
CA PHE A 103 -2.04 -4.48 -2.18
C PHE A 103 -2.35 -4.61 -0.68
N LEU A 104 -3.15 -5.61 -0.31
CA LEU A 104 -3.58 -5.84 1.07
C LEU A 104 -2.59 -6.66 1.91
N GLN A 105 -1.86 -7.59 1.28
CA GLN A 105 -1.09 -8.62 1.98
C GLN A 105 0.42 -8.55 1.72
N SER A 106 0.90 -7.52 1.04
CA SER A 106 2.34 -7.25 0.85
C SER A 106 2.63 -5.76 0.94
N GLN A 107 3.89 -5.39 1.17
CA GLN A 107 4.35 -3.99 1.15
C GLN A 107 4.92 -3.56 -0.21
N LEU A 108 4.74 -4.36 -1.26
CA LEU A 108 5.21 -4.04 -2.61
C LEU A 108 4.66 -2.68 -3.10
N SER A 109 5.50 -1.89 -3.74
CA SER A 109 5.12 -0.66 -4.42
C SER A 109 4.26 -0.95 -5.65
N VAL A 110 3.55 0.07 -6.15
CA VAL A 110 2.67 -0.08 -7.33
C VAL A 110 3.38 -0.69 -8.55
N PRO A 111 4.58 -0.23 -8.96
CA PRO A 111 5.31 -0.85 -10.07
C PRO A 111 5.69 -2.31 -9.81
N GLU A 112 6.11 -2.64 -8.58
CA GLU A 112 6.46 -4.02 -8.21
C GLU A 112 5.24 -4.94 -8.25
N ILE A 113 4.07 -4.44 -7.84
CA ILE A 113 2.81 -5.18 -7.96
C ILE A 113 2.52 -5.47 -9.44
N GLU A 114 2.63 -4.47 -10.31
CA GLU A 114 2.40 -4.66 -11.75
C GLU A 114 3.38 -5.68 -12.36
N ALA A 115 4.67 -5.57 -12.05
CA ALA A 115 5.69 -6.50 -12.51
C ALA A 115 5.43 -7.94 -12.02
N CYS A 116 5.06 -8.11 -10.75
CA CYS A 116 4.73 -9.41 -10.17
C CYS A 116 3.55 -10.07 -10.87
N VAL A 117 2.48 -9.30 -11.14
CA VAL A 117 1.26 -9.83 -11.78
C VAL A 117 1.47 -10.14 -13.26
N GLN A 118 2.43 -9.47 -13.92
CA GLN A 118 2.83 -9.74 -15.30
C GLN A 118 3.87 -10.87 -15.42
N GLY A 119 4.32 -11.46 -14.30
CA GLY A 119 5.35 -12.50 -14.30
C GLY A 119 6.76 -11.98 -14.58
N GLN A 120 6.99 -10.67 -14.42
CA GLN A 120 8.30 -10.03 -14.55
C GLN A 120 9.05 -9.90 -13.21
N GLY A 121 8.37 -10.17 -12.09
CA GLY A 121 8.96 -10.14 -10.75
C GLY A 121 9.79 -11.40 -10.43
N SER A 122 10.70 -11.28 -9.46
CA SER A 122 11.50 -12.41 -8.93
C SER A 122 10.69 -13.38 -8.07
N LEU A 123 9.51 -12.95 -7.60
CA LEU A 123 8.61 -13.72 -6.75
C LEU A 123 7.24 -13.80 -7.42
N THR A 124 6.60 -14.95 -7.28
CA THR A 124 5.17 -15.10 -7.57
C THR A 124 4.32 -14.31 -6.57
N VAL A 125 3.04 -14.09 -6.90
CA VAL A 125 2.08 -13.41 -6.02
C VAL A 125 2.05 -14.04 -4.63
N THR A 126 1.95 -15.37 -4.57
CA THR A 126 1.87 -16.11 -3.29
C THR A 126 3.18 -16.02 -2.52
N GLU A 127 4.33 -16.15 -3.19
CA GLU A 127 5.63 -16.02 -2.54
C GLU A 127 5.85 -14.62 -1.98
N ALA A 128 5.47 -13.57 -2.70
CA ALA A 128 5.58 -12.19 -2.22
C ALA A 128 4.75 -11.97 -0.94
N ILE A 129 3.53 -12.53 -0.89
CA ILE A 129 2.66 -12.44 0.29
C ILE A 129 3.24 -13.24 1.46
N LEU A 130 3.68 -14.48 1.21
CA LEU A 130 4.27 -15.33 2.25
C LEU A 130 5.57 -14.73 2.79
N HIS A 131 6.43 -14.21 1.93
CA HIS A 131 7.67 -13.54 2.33
C HIS A 131 7.37 -12.34 3.24
N TYR A 132 6.37 -11.54 2.88
CA TYR A 132 5.95 -10.42 3.73
C TYR A 132 5.41 -10.90 5.09
N ALA A 133 4.53 -11.90 5.10
CA ALA A 133 3.99 -12.45 6.34
C ALA A 133 5.09 -13.03 7.26
N MET A 134 6.09 -13.71 6.70
CA MET A 134 7.22 -14.28 7.45
C MET A 134 8.20 -13.22 7.97
N SER A 135 8.32 -12.09 7.27
CA SER A 135 9.25 -11.01 7.66
C SER A 135 8.88 -10.26 8.94
N ASN A 136 7.68 -10.51 9.50
CA ASN A 136 7.11 -9.82 10.66
C ASN A 136 7.05 -8.28 10.56
N CYS A 137 7.35 -7.69 9.39
CA CYS A 137 7.40 -6.24 9.18
C CYS A 137 6.07 -5.51 9.44
N GLY A 138 4.95 -6.24 9.42
CA GLY A 138 3.63 -5.71 9.74
C GLY A 138 3.32 -5.56 11.24
N TRP A 139 4.09 -6.21 12.13
CA TRP A 139 3.82 -6.22 13.58
C TRP A 139 4.80 -5.38 14.40
N VAL A 140 5.99 -5.07 13.86
CA VAL A 140 7.09 -4.43 14.61
C VAL A 140 6.84 -2.94 14.91
N GLN A 141 5.80 -2.31 14.35
CA GLN A 141 5.58 -0.86 14.47
C GLN A 141 4.79 -0.41 15.71
N GLU A 142 4.16 -1.31 16.47
CA GLU A 142 3.38 -0.95 17.67
C GLU A 142 4.25 -0.63 18.91
N GLU A 143 5.54 -1.00 18.94
CA GLU A 143 6.33 -0.91 20.19
C GLU A 143 7.03 0.44 20.41
N GLU A 144 7.18 1.30 19.38
CA GLU A 144 7.91 2.58 19.50
C GLU A 144 7.02 3.78 19.89
N SER A 145 5.76 3.52 20.28
CA SER A 145 4.83 4.55 20.77
C SER A 145 4.30 4.21 22.17
N ARG A 146 5.21 3.93 23.11
CA ARG A 146 4.91 4.06 24.54
C ARG A 146 5.77 5.19 25.09
N PRO A 147 5.20 6.29 25.65
CA PRO A 147 6.01 7.26 26.36
C PRO A 147 6.58 6.56 27.59
N ALA A 148 7.91 6.45 27.65
CA ALA A 148 8.64 6.01 28.82
C ALA A 148 8.43 7.01 29.96
N LEU A 149 7.32 6.87 30.70
CA LEU A 149 7.11 7.59 31.93
C LEU A 149 7.59 6.75 33.11
N LEU A 150 8.74 7.21 33.62
CA LEU A 150 9.21 7.17 35.00
C LEU A 150 9.49 5.79 35.63
N LEU A 151 10.77 5.43 35.68
CA LEU A 151 11.36 4.93 36.93
C LEU A 151 12.77 5.51 37.07
N GLY A 152 12.90 6.48 37.98
CA GLY A 152 14.19 6.94 38.47
C GLY A 152 14.83 5.85 39.34
N GLY A 153 16.16 5.77 39.29
CA GLY A 153 16.94 4.89 40.15
C GLY A 153 18.34 4.67 39.60
N ASP A 154 19.27 5.56 39.96
CA ASP A 154 20.70 5.31 39.86
C ASP A 154 21.07 4.09 40.71
N LEU A 155 21.75 3.10 40.13
CA LEU A 155 22.79 2.33 40.83
C LEU A 155 23.64 1.51 39.84
N GLN A 156 24.90 1.90 39.80
CA GLN A 156 26.10 1.21 39.34
C GLN A 156 26.04 -0.33 39.48
N GLY A 157 26.23 -1.05 38.37
CA GLY A 157 26.36 -2.51 38.37
C GLY A 157 27.02 -3.05 37.11
N SER A 158 28.32 -3.36 37.24
CA SER A 158 29.15 -4.04 36.24
C SER A 158 28.72 -5.50 36.06
N TYR A 159 28.62 -5.98 34.81
CA TYR A 159 29.01 -7.35 34.46
C TYR A 159 29.31 -7.48 32.95
N ALA A 160 30.23 -8.39 32.67
CA ALA A 160 30.79 -8.65 31.36
C ALA A 160 29.90 -9.54 30.47
N GLY A 161 29.97 -9.26 29.16
CA GLY A 161 30.02 -10.18 28.03
C GLY A 161 29.14 -11.43 27.98
N LEU A 162 28.20 -11.46 27.03
CA LEU A 162 27.90 -12.63 26.20
C LEU A 162 27.52 -12.19 24.77
N GLY A 163 28.07 -12.88 23.78
CA GLY A 163 28.07 -12.50 22.37
C GLY A 163 26.69 -12.53 21.69
N SER A 164 26.49 -11.58 20.77
CA SER A 164 25.37 -11.57 19.82
C SER A 164 25.68 -12.44 18.61
N PRO A 165 24.77 -13.33 18.16
CA PRO A 165 24.80 -13.83 16.80
C PRO A 165 24.27 -12.73 15.87
N GLN A 166 25.07 -12.38 14.86
CA GLN A 166 24.68 -11.47 13.79
C GLN A 166 23.53 -12.10 12.98
N GLY A 167 22.30 -11.63 13.19
CA GLY A 167 21.22 -11.78 12.22
C GLY A 167 21.35 -10.73 11.13
N PRO A 168 20.90 -10.99 9.89
CA PRO A 168 21.06 -10.05 8.79
C PRO A 168 20.30 -8.76 9.11
N SER A 169 21.02 -7.63 9.16
CA SER A 169 20.44 -6.33 9.44
C SER A 169 19.48 -5.94 8.32
N CYS A 170 18.22 -5.74 8.68
CA CYS A 170 17.20 -5.12 7.85
C CYS A 170 17.51 -3.61 7.72
N LEU A 171 18.61 -3.26 7.07
CA LEU A 171 18.96 -1.87 6.74
C LEU A 171 19.34 -1.81 5.27
N GLU A 172 18.42 -2.23 4.40
CA GLU A 172 18.42 -1.74 3.02
C GLU A 172 17.69 -0.40 3.03
N THR A 173 18.53 0.63 3.09
CA THR A 173 18.27 2.04 2.83
C THR A 173 17.09 2.28 1.90
N PHE A 174 16.07 2.96 2.40
CA PHE A 174 14.97 3.52 1.59
C PHE A 174 15.55 4.32 0.42
N PRO A 175 15.13 4.10 -0.84
CA PRO A 175 15.48 5.00 -1.93
C PRO A 175 14.92 6.40 -1.64
N HIS A 176 15.83 7.36 -1.52
CA HIS A 176 15.56 8.78 -1.40
C HIS A 176 14.74 9.25 -2.61
N TRP A 177 13.45 9.51 -2.38
CA TRP A 177 12.48 9.93 -3.38
C TRP A 177 12.84 11.30 -3.99
N SER A 178 13.56 11.31 -5.10
CA SER A 178 13.75 12.55 -5.89
C SER A 178 14.00 12.30 -7.36
N ASP A 179 13.46 11.20 -7.90
CA ASP A 179 13.55 10.96 -9.34
C ASP A 179 12.24 10.37 -9.88
N PHE A 180 11.26 11.25 -10.09
CA PHE A 180 10.21 11.07 -11.07
C PHE A 180 10.06 12.41 -11.78
N GLY A 181 11.05 12.69 -12.63
CA GLY A 181 10.92 13.68 -13.69
C GLY A 181 9.74 13.30 -14.57
N MET A 182 8.87 14.28 -14.80
CA MET A 182 7.76 14.18 -15.74
C MET A 182 8.36 14.33 -17.14
N GLU A 183 8.45 13.25 -17.91
CA GLU A 183 8.76 13.33 -19.35
C GLU A 183 7.44 13.44 -20.11
N ASP A 184 7.16 14.66 -20.60
CA ASP A 184 6.07 14.97 -21.51
C ASP A 184 6.32 14.28 -22.86
N SER A 185 5.55 13.23 -23.13
CA SER A 185 5.47 12.67 -24.49
C SER A 185 4.54 13.54 -25.34
N HIS A 186 5.12 14.50 -26.04
CA HIS A 186 4.54 15.07 -27.25
C HIS A 186 4.30 13.94 -28.26
N SER A 187 3.03 13.77 -28.66
CA SER A 187 2.65 12.82 -29.71
C SER A 187 3.08 13.38 -31.07
N ASP A 188 3.99 12.67 -31.70
CA ASP A 188 4.38 12.84 -33.10
C ASP A 188 3.18 12.44 -33.99
N SER A 189 2.81 13.33 -34.92
CA SER A 189 1.73 13.13 -35.88
C SER A 189 2.34 13.16 -37.27
N LEU A 190 2.41 11.99 -37.90
CA LEU A 190 2.73 11.83 -39.31
C LEU A 190 1.78 10.80 -39.90
N ASP A 191 0.88 11.27 -40.77
CA ASP A 191 0.39 10.47 -41.89
C ASP A 191 0.44 11.34 -43.16
N ALA A 192 0.77 10.69 -44.27
CA ALA A 192 1.51 11.22 -45.42
C ALA A 192 0.59 11.71 -46.60
N PRO A 193 1.14 12.13 -47.77
CA PRO A 193 0.53 13.09 -48.69
C PRO A 193 -0.28 12.48 -49.85
N ALA A 194 -1.09 13.31 -50.53
CA ALA A 194 -1.57 13.06 -51.89
C ALA A 194 -1.64 14.34 -52.75
N GLU A 195 -0.70 14.44 -53.69
CA GLU A 195 -0.85 14.77 -55.12
C GLU A 195 -1.69 16.00 -55.59
N ARG A 196 -0.95 17.03 -56.01
CA ARG A 196 -0.99 17.88 -57.22
C ARG A 196 -2.31 18.31 -57.92
N GLU A 197 -2.31 19.64 -58.13
CA GLU A 197 -2.91 20.52 -59.13
C GLU A 197 -3.45 19.94 -60.45
N THR A 198 -4.57 20.52 -60.92
CA THR A 198 -4.71 20.89 -62.33
C THR A 198 -5.61 22.13 -62.46
N GLN A 199 -5.04 23.17 -63.06
CA GLN A 199 -5.76 24.24 -63.75
C GLN A 199 -5.33 24.18 -65.21
#